data_AF-A0AAV0VJW5-F1
#
_entry.id   AF-A0AAV0VJW5-F1
#
_cell.length_a   1.000
_cell.length_b   1.000
_cell.length_c   1.000
_cell.angle_alpha   90.00
_cell.angle_beta   90.00
_cell.angle_gamma   90.00
#
_symmetry.space_group_name_H-M   'P 1'
#
loop_
_entity.id
_entity.type
_entity.pdbx_description
1 polymer ?
#
loop_
_entity_poly.entity_id
_entity_poly.type
_entity_poly.pdbx_seq_one_letter_code
_entity_poly.pdbx_strand_id
1 'polypeptide(L)' 'MNRNLSLFLLVVAVVLLVAATTIDAECRWLDCHAHSAGDWCNILGPGWKVKNWRRCNGLLGKSEHCCK' A
#
# COMPACT_ATOMS: atom_id res chain seq x y z
N MET A 1 -22.26 14.89 -29.03
CA MET A 1 -21.38 15.02 -27.85
C MET A 1 -20.49 16.24 -28.03
N ASN A 2 -20.44 17.14 -27.04
CA ASN A 2 -19.59 18.33 -27.10
C ASN A 2 -18.12 17.90 -26.94
N ARG A 3 -17.29 18.12 -27.96
CA ARG A 3 -15.88 17.67 -28.00
C ARG A 3 -15.09 18.13 -26.77
N ASN A 4 -15.40 19.31 -26.26
CA ASN A 4 -14.76 19.87 -25.08
C ASN A 4 -15.15 19.08 -23.82
N LEU A 5 -16.43 18.71 -23.68
CA LEU A 5 -16.92 17.90 -22.56
C LEU A 5 -16.25 16.52 -22.51
N SER A 6 -16.09 15.87 -23.67
CA SER A 6 -15.39 14.57 -23.76
C SER A 6 -13.93 14.65 -23.33
N LEU A 7 -13.23 15.72 -23.70
CA LEU A 7 -11.84 15.97 -23.30
C LEU A 7 -11.73 16.19 -21.78
N PHE A 8 -12.61 17.00 -21.20
CA PHE A 8 -12.63 17.22 -19.75
C PHE A 8 -12.85 15.92 -18.97
N LEU A 9 -13.80 15.09 -19.39
CA LEU A 9 -14.08 13.81 -18.72
C LEU A 9 -12.88 12.85 -18.79
N LEU A 10 -12.19 12.80 -19.93
CA LEU A 10 -10.98 11.99 -20.09
C LEU A 10 -9.86 12.45 -19.15
N VAL A 11 -9.61 13.75 -19.07
CA VAL A 11 -8.58 14.30 -18.17
C VAL A 11 -8.91 13.99 -16.71
N VAL A 12 -10.16 14.20 -16.29
CA VAL A 12 -10.60 13.88 -14.92
C VAL A 12 -10.45 12.39 -14.62
N ALA A 13 -10.83 11.52 -15.56
CA ALA A 13 -10.69 10.07 -15.40
C ALA A 13 -9.21 9.67 -15.26
N VAL A 14 -8.30 10.24 -16.04
CA VAL A 14 -6.85 9.96 -15.94
C VAL A 14 -6.30 10.45 -14.59
N VAL A 15 -6.68 11.64 -14.13
CA VAL A 15 -6.24 12.18 -12.83
C VAL A 15 -6.73 11.30 -11.67
N LEU A 16 -8.00 10.87 -11.70
CA LEU A 16 -8.55 9.97 -10.69
C LEU A 16 -7.87 8.60 -10.71
N LEU A 17 -7.53 8.08 -11.89
CA LEU A 17 -6.84 6.81 -12.04
C LEU A 17 -5.41 6.86 -11.48
N VAL A 18 -4.67 7.95 -11.75
CA VAL A 18 -3.32 8.17 -11.20
C VAL A 18 -3.38 8.36 -9.69
N ALA A 19 -4.34 9.14 -9.18
CA ALA A 19 -4.51 9.32 -7.74
C ALA A 19 -4.79 7.98 -7.05
N ALA A 20 -5.72 7.17 -7.58
CA ALA A 20 -6.04 5.86 -7.02
C ALA A 20 -4.85 4.90 -7.02
N THR A 21 -4.00 4.89 -8.05
CA THR A 21 -2.82 4.01 -8.08
C THR A 21 -1.72 4.48 -7.16
N THR A 22 -1.59 5.78 -6.89
CA THR A 22 -0.59 6.31 -5.94
C THR A 22 -0.91 6.06 -4.47
N ILE A 23 -2.19 5.93 -4.10
CA ILE A 23 -2.61 5.72 -2.69
C ILE A 23 -2.26 4.30 -2.21
N ASP A 24 -2.11 3.33 -3.12
CA ASP A 24 -1.61 1.98 -2.84
C ASP A 24 -0.13 1.77 -3.26
N ALA A 25 0.54 2.81 -3.80
CA ALA A 25 1.84 2.64 -4.47
C ALA A 25 3.03 2.36 -3.54
N GLU A 26 2.92 2.66 -2.25
CA GLU A 26 3.98 2.37 -1.27
C GLU A 26 3.54 1.29 -0.30
N CYS A 27 3.03 0.17 -0.81
CA CYS A 27 2.80 -1.05 -0.04
C CYS A 27 3.89 -2.10 -0.30
N ARG A 28 4.40 -2.75 0.75
CA ARG A 28 5.31 -3.89 0.63
C ARG A 28 5.18 -4.85 1.79
N TRP A 29 5.47 -6.13 1.53
CA TRP A 29 5.66 -7.12 2.58
C TRP A 29 7.07 -7.03 3.15
N LEU A 30 7.20 -7.12 4.47
CA LEU A 30 8.47 -7.38 5.11
C LEU A 30 8.86 -8.85 4.98
N ASP A 31 10.17 -9.11 5.03
CA ASP A 31 10.69 -10.46 5.13
C ASP A 31 10.18 -11.16 6.39
N CYS A 32 10.14 -12.50 6.34
CA CYS A 32 9.71 -13.28 7.49
C CYS A 32 10.67 -13.06 8.67
N HIS A 33 10.15 -12.55 9.78
CA HIS A 33 10.92 -12.32 11.00
C HIS A 33 10.23 -12.94 12.20
N ALA A 34 10.89 -12.89 13.36
CA ALA A 34 10.37 -13.45 14.60
C ALA A 34 9.00 -12.85 14.95
N HIS A 35 8.08 -13.73 15.35
CA HIS A 35 6.73 -13.35 15.74
C HIS A 35 6.77 -12.43 16.96
N SER A 36 6.13 -11.28 16.83
CA SER A 36 6.13 -10.27 17.88
C SER A 36 4.89 -9.38 17.78
N ALA A 37 4.55 -8.75 18.91
CA ALA A 37 3.42 -7.83 19.04
C ALA A 37 3.73 -6.42 18.50
N GLY A 38 4.97 -6.13 18.11
CA GLY A 38 5.39 -4.81 17.61
C GLY A 38 5.00 -4.53 16.17
N ASP A 39 4.98 -3.25 15.82
CA ASP A 39 4.86 -2.74 14.44
C ASP A 39 6.26 -2.66 13.81
N TRP A 40 6.58 -3.64 12.97
CA TRP A 40 7.85 -3.70 12.24
C TRP A 40 7.91 -2.77 11.03
N CYS A 41 6.78 -2.21 10.59
CA CYS A 41 6.77 -1.26 9.48
C CYS A 41 7.54 0.03 9.80
N ASN A 42 7.74 0.34 11.09
CA ASN A 42 8.57 1.45 11.53
C ASN A 42 10.03 1.36 11.03
N ILE A 43 10.54 0.17 10.68
CA ILE A 43 11.88 0.01 10.10
C ILE A 43 12.01 0.68 8.72
N LEU A 44 10.89 0.83 8.01
CA LEU A 44 10.83 1.48 6.70
C LEU A 44 10.85 3.01 6.80
N GLY A 45 10.80 3.55 8.02
CA GLY A 45 10.81 4.97 8.32
C GLY A 45 9.43 5.53 8.70
N PRO A 46 9.33 6.86 8.88
CA PRO A 46 8.09 7.50 9.31
C PRO A 46 6.99 7.41 8.24
N GLY A 47 5.75 7.21 8.71
CA GLY A 47 4.55 7.13 7.87
C GLY A 47 4.11 5.71 7.52
N TRP A 48 5.00 4.73 7.60
CA TRP A 48 4.66 3.33 7.33
C TRP A 48 3.82 2.74 8.47
N LYS A 49 2.76 2.01 8.12
CA LYS A 49 1.84 1.36 9.04
C LYS A 49 1.52 -0.07 8.62
N VAL A 50 1.33 -0.95 9.60
CA VAL A 50 0.80 -2.30 9.35
C VAL A 50 -0.63 -2.18 8.86
N LYS A 51 -0.91 -2.69 7.66
CA LYS A 51 -2.27 -2.90 7.15
C LYS A 51 -2.75 -4.32 7.35
N ASN A 52 -1.84 -5.28 7.25
CA ASN A 52 -2.13 -6.69 7.46
C ASN A 52 -0.87 -7.41 7.92
N TRP A 53 -0.99 -8.65 8.38
CA TRP A 53 0.15 -9.52 8.65
C TRP A 53 -0.22 -10.96 8.38
N ARG A 54 0.78 -11.80 8.15
CA ARG A 54 0.62 -13.24 7.98
C ARG A 54 1.66 -14.02 8.77
N ARG A 55 1.32 -15.24 9.14
CA ARG A 55 2.31 -16.21 9.63
C ARG A 55 3.20 -16.66 8.47
N CYS A 56 4.47 -16.87 8.78
CA CYS A 56 5.45 -17.47 7.89
C CYS A 56 6.36 -18.36 8.75
N ASN A 57 7.04 -19.35 8.16
CA ASN A 57 7.93 -20.28 8.89
C ASN A 57 7.30 -20.89 10.17
N GLY A 58 6.04 -21.34 10.07
CA GLY A 58 5.32 -21.97 11.17
C GLY A 58 4.65 -20.97 12.13
N LEU A 59 4.65 -21.28 13.43
CA LEU A 59 3.98 -20.47 14.45
C LEU A 59 4.83 -19.29 14.95
N LEU A 60 6.14 -19.33 14.68
CA LEU A 60 7.12 -18.39 15.23
C LEU A 60 7.54 -17.29 14.25
N GLY A 61 7.10 -17.33 13.00
CA GLY A 61 7.37 -16.27 12.04
C GLY A 61 6.15 -15.41 11.74
N LYS A 62 6.43 -14.14 11.44
CA LYS A 62 5.46 -13.10 11.06
C LYS A 62 6.04 -12.31 9.90
N SER A 63 5.18 -11.89 8.99
CA SER A 63 5.50 -10.97 7.89
C SER A 63 4.38 -9.93 7.83
N GLU A 64 4.75 -8.65 7.88
CA GLU A 64 3.84 -7.51 7.92
C GLU A 64 3.66 -6.95 6.51
N HIS A 65 2.42 -6.64 6.14
CA HIS A 65 2.10 -5.84 4.97
C HIS A 65 2.07 -4.37 5.39
N CYS A 66 3.10 -3.64 5.00
CA CYS A 66 3.32 -2.25 5.36
C CYS A 66 2.90 -1.36 4.21
N CYS A 67 2.11 -0.33 4.51
CA CYS A 67 1.76 0.71 3.55
C CYS A 67 2.01 2.08 4.17
N LYS A 68 2.36 3.06 3.33
CA LYS A 68 2.54 4.46 3.73
C LYS A 68 1.30 5.29 3.45
#